data_AF-A0A8H8UAY9-F1
#
_entry.id   AF-A0A8H8UAY9-F1
#
_cell.length_a   1.000
_cell.length_b   1.000
_cell.length_c   1.000
_cell.angle_alpha   90.00
_cell.angle_beta   90.00
_cell.angle_gamma   90.00
#
_symmetry.space_group_name_H-M   'P 1'
#
loop_
_entity.id
_entity.type
_entity.pdbx_description
1 polymer ?
#
loop_
_entity_poly.entity_id
_entity_poly.type
_entity_poly.pdbx_seq_one_letter_code
_entity_poly.pdbx_strand_id
1 'polypeptide(L)'
;MGYDETLRDFKTIVKDEDGLLDEVRRLAIEHVDAAVKRPWESYNKASLLREFRNLHEIVLVLLTAKDTEDENENVVPDEKVAFAEPNGDMEVLLRMWIDFQQSVVMEEKLLESVCREMGKEYEAWSLPSVRIRSKVRREEVGSR
;
A
#
# COMPACT_ATOMS: atom_id res chain seq x y z
N MET A 1 -1.33 27.34 -7.84
CA MET A 1 -0.82 26.10 -8.47
C MET A 1 -0.39 25.20 -7.33
N GLY A 2 -0.90 23.99 -7.08
CA GLY A 2 -1.86 23.13 -7.75
C GLY A 2 -1.84 21.86 -6.91
N TYR A 3 -2.33 21.93 -5.67
CA TYR A 3 -2.40 20.78 -4.77
C TYR A 3 -3.81 20.19 -4.86
N ASP A 4 -4.07 19.58 -6.02
CA ASP A 4 -5.26 18.76 -6.29
C ASP A 4 -4.83 17.37 -6.82
N GLU A 5 -3.63 16.93 -6.40
CA GLU A 5 -3.06 15.65 -6.83
C GLU A 5 -3.35 14.53 -5.83
N THR A 6 -3.71 14.86 -4.58
CA THR A 6 -4.06 13.89 -3.53
C THR A 6 -5.52 13.43 -3.59
N LEU A 7 -6.31 13.99 -4.51
CA LEU A 7 -7.72 13.65 -4.74
C LEU A 7 -7.94 12.95 -6.09
N ARG A 8 -6.88 12.60 -6.82
CA ARG A 8 -7.04 11.88 -8.08
C ARG A 8 -7.45 10.44 -7.79
N ASP A 9 -8.63 10.07 -8.28
CA ASP A 9 -9.13 8.70 -8.29
C ASP A 9 -8.15 7.79 -9.05
N PHE A 10 -7.63 6.79 -8.33
CA PHE A 10 -6.66 5.85 -8.86
C PHE A 10 -7.20 5.11 -10.09
N LYS A 11 -8.49 4.75 -10.12
CA LYS A 11 -9.12 4.07 -11.26
C LYS A 11 -9.09 4.92 -12.51
N THR A 12 -9.35 6.22 -12.35
CA THR A 12 -9.26 7.19 -13.44
C THR A 12 -7.85 7.28 -14.02
N ILE A 13 -6.81 7.15 -13.19
CA ILE A 13 -5.40 7.23 -13.62
C ILE A 13 -4.98 5.99 -14.38
N VAL A 14 -5.34 4.80 -13.89
CA VAL A 14 -5.01 3.55 -14.56
C VAL A 14 -5.97 3.20 -15.71
N LYS A 15 -6.99 4.03 -15.94
CA LYS A 15 -8.03 3.83 -16.95
C LYS A 15 -8.72 2.47 -16.81
N ASP A 16 -9.16 2.17 -15.59
CA ASP A 16 -9.90 0.94 -15.30
C ASP A 16 -11.35 1.04 -15.81
N GLU A 17 -11.52 1.09 -17.13
CA GLU A 17 -12.83 1.21 -17.78
C GLU A 17 -13.66 -0.08 -17.66
N ASP A 18 -13.00 -1.23 -17.52
CA ASP A 18 -13.62 -2.55 -17.43
C ASP A 18 -13.92 -2.99 -15.99
N GLY A 19 -13.53 -2.19 -14.98
CA GLY A 19 -13.76 -2.49 -13.56
C GLY A 19 -12.91 -3.64 -13.01
N LEU A 20 -11.76 -3.92 -13.60
CA LEU A 20 -10.84 -4.98 -13.18
C LEU A 20 -10.31 -4.75 -11.76
N LEU A 21 -10.18 -3.50 -11.32
CA LEU A 21 -9.72 -3.20 -9.96
C LEU A 21 -10.75 -3.63 -8.91
N ASP A 22 -12.04 -3.73 -9.27
CA ASP A 22 -13.05 -4.27 -8.37
C ASP A 22 -12.89 -5.78 -8.16
N GLU A 23 -12.18 -6.50 -9.02
CA GLU A 23 -11.90 -7.93 -8.84
C GLU A 23 -10.70 -8.20 -7.92
N VAL A 24 -9.90 -7.16 -7.63
CA VAL A 24 -8.68 -7.27 -6.82
C VAL A 24 -9.06 -7.57 -5.37
N ARG A 25 -8.65 -8.76 -4.91
CA ARG A 25 -8.87 -9.22 -3.52
C ARG A 25 -7.67 -9.04 -2.60
N ARG A 26 -6.48 -8.89 -3.19
CA ARG A 26 -5.21 -8.77 -2.48
C ARG A 26 -4.36 -7.67 -3.09
N LEU A 27 -3.81 -6.80 -2.26
CA LEU A 27 -2.91 -5.74 -2.69
C LEU A 27 -1.59 -5.82 -1.92
N ALA A 28 -0.47 -5.85 -2.64
CA ALA A 28 0.85 -5.75 -2.04
C ALA A 28 1.29 -4.28 -2.04
N ILE A 29 1.75 -3.79 -0.89
CA ILE A 29 2.23 -2.42 -0.72
C ILE A 29 3.63 -2.52 -0.12
N GLU A 30 4.61 -1.94 -0.80
CA GLU A 30 5.95 -1.82 -0.25
C GLU A 30 5.93 -0.84 0.93
N HIS A 31 6.46 -1.28 2.07
CA HIS A 31 6.55 -0.40 3.22
C HIS A 31 7.69 0.59 3.05
N VAL A 32 7.31 1.85 2.98
CA VAL A 32 8.22 2.98 3.03
C VAL A 32 8.12 3.58 4.44
N ASP A 33 9.28 3.93 5.00
CA ASP A 33 9.36 4.66 6.27
C ASP A 33 8.51 5.93 6.17
N ALA A 34 7.58 6.10 7.10
CA ALA A 34 6.67 7.25 7.13
C ALA A 34 7.40 8.59 7.27
N ALA A 35 8.65 8.61 7.75
CA ALA A 35 9.50 9.80 7.80
C ALA A 35 10.05 10.20 6.43
N VAL A 36 10.07 9.29 5.45
CA VAL A 36 10.61 9.52 4.10
C VAL A 36 9.47 9.84 3.15
N LYS A 37 9.12 11.12 3.01
CA LYS A 37 8.22 11.57 1.93
C LYS A 37 8.92 11.46 0.58
N ARG A 38 8.74 10.34 -0.13
CA ARG A 38 9.22 10.26 -1.52
C ARG A 38 8.31 11.12 -2.42
N PRO A 39 8.86 11.92 -3.36
CA PRO A 39 8.08 12.82 -4.21
C PRO A 39 6.98 12.16 -5.05
N TRP A 40 7.04 10.84 -5.24
CA TRP A 40 6.09 10.05 -6.03
C TRP A 40 5.10 9.23 -5.18
N GLU A 41 5.19 9.27 -3.84
CA GLU A 41 4.11 8.80 -2.96
C GLU A 41 3.01 9.87 -2.94
N SER A 42 2.31 10.02 -4.06
CA SER A 42 1.23 10.99 -4.24
C SER A 42 -0.11 10.52 -3.66
N TYR A 43 -0.24 9.23 -3.30
CA TYR A 43 -1.50 8.68 -2.81
C TYR A 43 -1.53 8.53 -1.30
N ASN A 44 -2.56 9.14 -0.73
CA ASN A 44 -3.05 8.84 0.60
C ASN A 44 -3.45 7.34 0.64
N LYS A 45 -2.90 6.59 1.59
CA LYS A 45 -3.03 5.12 1.62
C LYS A 45 -4.48 4.73 1.83
N ALA A 46 -5.21 5.42 2.72
CA ALA A 46 -6.63 5.19 2.92
C ALA A 46 -7.44 5.40 1.62
N SER A 47 -7.20 6.51 0.91
CA SER A 47 -7.89 6.79 -0.36
C SER A 47 -7.61 5.72 -1.41
N LEU A 48 -6.35 5.31 -1.59
CA LEU A 48 -5.97 4.25 -2.53
C LEU A 48 -6.69 2.93 -2.21
N LEU A 49 -6.69 2.52 -0.93
CA LEU A 49 -7.27 1.24 -0.51
C LEU A 49 -8.80 1.19 -0.72
N ARG A 50 -9.48 2.33 -0.63
CA ARG A 50 -10.92 2.44 -0.83
C ARG A 50 -11.36 2.25 -2.28
N GLU A 51 -10.47 2.47 -3.24
CA GLU A 51 -10.77 2.25 -4.66
C GLU A 51 -10.95 0.76 -4.99
N PHE A 52 -10.50 -0.15 -4.13
CA PHE A 52 -10.61 -1.60 -4.34
C PHE A 52 -11.81 -2.17 -3.57
N ARG A 53 -12.97 -2.26 -4.22
CA ARG A 53 -14.24 -2.62 -3.57
C ARG A 53 -14.24 -4.00 -2.90
N ASN A 54 -13.53 -4.98 -3.47
CA ASN A 54 -13.47 -6.36 -2.96
C ASN A 54 -12.13 -6.69 -2.29
N LEU A 55 -11.38 -5.68 -1.84
CA LEU A 55 -10.11 -5.90 -1.15
C LEU A 55 -10.32 -6.57 0.21
N HIS A 56 -9.71 -7.73 0.39
CA HIS A 56 -9.81 -8.50 1.63
C HIS A 56 -8.49 -8.57 2.41
N GLU A 57 -7.37 -8.46 1.70
CA GLU A 57 -6.04 -8.62 2.29
C GLU A 57 -5.03 -7.63 1.70
N ILE A 58 -4.24 -7.02 2.58
CA ILE A 58 -3.12 -6.15 2.24
C ILE A 58 -1.85 -6.88 2.67
N VAL A 59 -0.89 -6.98 1.77
CA VAL A 59 0.44 -7.52 2.04
C VAL A 59 1.41 -6.37 2.15
N LEU A 60 1.80 -6.01 3.37
CA LEU A 60 2.87 -5.06 3.59
C LEU A 60 4.20 -5.75 3.34
N VAL A 61 4.90 -5.32 2.31
CA VAL A 61 6.14 -5.93 1.87
C VAL A 61 7.29 -5.29 2.64
N LEU A 62 7.99 -6.11 3.43
CA LEU A 62 9.24 -5.73 4.09
C LEU A 62 10.33 -5.66 3.01
N LEU A 63 10.81 -4.45 2.75
CA LEU A 63 11.99 -4.23 1.92
C LEU A 63 13.25 -4.49 2.74
N THR A 64 14.16 -5.30 2.21
CA THR A 64 15.49 -5.49 2.78
C THR A 64 16.47 -4.48 2.17
N ALA A 65 17.58 -4.20 2.85
CA ALA A 65 18.60 -3.25 2.35
C ALA A 65 19.10 -3.60 0.93
N LYS A 66 19.10 -4.89 0.56
CA LYS A 66 19.43 -5.34 -0.80
C LYS A 66 18.42 -4.85 -1.85
N ASP A 67 17.14 -4.80 -1.48
CA ASP A 67 16.08 -4.34 -2.38
C ASP A 67 16.21 -2.84 -2.68
N THR A 68 16.75 -2.05 -1.74
CA THR A 68 16.91 -0.59 -1.90
C THR A 68 18.15 -0.19 -2.70
N GLU A 69 19.21 -1.01 -2.68
CA GLU A 69 20.44 -0.81 -3.48
C GLU A 69 20.24 -1.26 -4.94
N ASP A 70 19.42 -2.30 -5.18
CA ASP A 70 19.11 -2.83 -6.51
C ASP A 70 18.05 -1.99 -7.27
N GLU A 71 17.41 -0.98 -6.66
CA GLU A 71 16.43 -0.08 -7.28
C GLU A 71 16.98 0.61 -8.56
N ASN A 72 18.30 0.75 -8.70
CA ASN A 72 18.93 1.40 -9.85
C ASN A 72 19.34 0.46 -10.99
N GLU A 73 19.43 -0.86 -10.80
CA GLU A 73 20.01 -1.74 -11.84
C GLU A 73 19.16 -2.95 -12.25
N ASN A 74 18.18 -3.43 -11.47
CA ASN A 74 17.37 -4.58 -11.91
C ASN A 74 15.95 -4.57 -11.35
N VAL A 75 15.01 -3.96 -12.09
CA VAL A 75 13.57 -4.19 -11.88
C VAL A 75 13.30 -5.67 -12.17
N VAL A 76 13.25 -6.50 -11.12
CA VAL A 76 12.91 -7.92 -11.25
C VAL A 76 11.45 -7.99 -11.73
N PRO A 77 11.15 -8.70 -12.84
CA PRO A 77 9.77 -8.86 -13.29
C PRO A 77 8.92 -9.48 -12.18
N ASP A 78 7.73 -8.94 -11.94
CA ASP A 78 6.81 -9.38 -10.88
C ASP A 78 6.52 -10.90 -10.92
N GLU A 79 6.59 -11.52 -12.10
CA GLU A 79 6.42 -12.97 -12.31
C GLU A 79 7.43 -13.85 -11.56
N LYS A 80 8.56 -13.27 -11.14
CA LYS A 80 9.64 -13.94 -10.40
C LYS A 80 9.64 -13.62 -8.90
N VAL A 81 8.66 -12.89 -8.41
CA VAL A 81 8.56 -12.51 -7.00
C VAL A 81 7.63 -13.47 -6.26
N ALA A 82 8.01 -13.87 -5.06
CA ALA A 82 7.19 -14.61 -4.12
C ALA A 82 7.20 -13.93 -2.75
N PHE A 83 6.14 -14.19 -1.96
CA PHE A 83 6.01 -13.66 -0.60
C PHE A 83 6.29 -14.77 0.40
N ALA A 84 7.26 -14.55 1.28
CA ALA A 84 7.62 -15.47 2.35
C ALA A 84 7.29 -14.88 3.74
N GLU A 85 7.35 -15.72 4.77
CA GLU A 85 7.30 -15.22 6.15
C GLU A 85 8.40 -14.17 6.37
N PRO A 86 8.09 -13.07 7.09
CA PRO A 86 9.02 -12.00 7.26
C PRO A 86 10.23 -12.46 8.08
N ASN A 87 11.42 -12.16 7.58
CA ASN A 87 12.70 -12.48 8.22
C ASN A 87 13.29 -11.28 9.00
N GLY A 88 12.46 -10.28 9.32
CA GLY A 88 12.86 -9.08 10.06
C GLY A 88 12.80 -9.26 11.58
N ASP A 89 13.48 -8.36 12.29
CA ASP A 89 13.35 -8.24 13.75
C ASP A 89 11.91 -7.91 14.14
N MET A 90 11.41 -8.53 15.21
CA MET A 90 10.03 -8.39 15.67
C MET A 90 9.69 -6.93 15.99
N GLU A 91 10.63 -6.18 16.56
CA GLU A 91 10.44 -4.74 16.84
C GLU A 91 10.22 -3.94 15.55
N VAL A 92 10.96 -4.26 14.49
CA VAL A 92 10.83 -3.63 13.18
C VAL A 92 9.48 -3.98 12.54
N LEU A 93 9.08 -5.25 12.58
CA LEU A 93 7.78 -5.68 12.06
C LEU A 93 6.61 -5.03 12.79
N LEU A 94 6.69 -4.93 14.13
CA LEU A 94 5.69 -4.26 14.95
C LEU A 94 5.63 -2.76 14.66
N ARG A 95 6.80 -2.10 14.53
CA ARG A 95 6.88 -0.68 14.16
C ARG A 95 6.22 -0.42 12.81
N MET A 96 6.60 -1.19 11.80
CA MET A 96 6.05 -1.16 10.45
C MET A 96 4.52 -1.31 10.45
N TRP A 97 4.00 -2.26 11.23
CA TRP A 97 2.56 -2.43 11.42
C TRP A 97 1.90 -1.18 12.03
N ILE A 98 2.43 -0.69 13.15
CA ILE A 98 1.89 0.44 13.90
C ILE A 98 1.88 1.70 13.03
N ASP A 99 2.98 1.97 12.34
CA ASP A 99 3.13 3.18 11.52
C ASP A 99 2.15 3.15 10.35
N PHE A 100 2.00 2.00 9.68
CA PHE A 100 0.99 1.84 8.62
C PHE A 100 -0.43 2.05 9.15
N GLN A 101 -0.79 1.41 10.27
CA GLN A 101 -2.11 1.53 10.85
C GLN A 101 -2.42 2.97 11.27
N GLN A 102 -1.45 3.66 11.89
CA GLN A 102 -1.58 5.06 12.27
C GLN A 102 -1.75 5.96 11.07
N SER A 103 -0.98 5.75 10.00
CA SER A 103 -1.12 6.50 8.74
C SER A 103 -2.55 6.40 8.21
N VAL A 104 -3.07 5.19 8.04
CA VAL A 104 -4.42 4.97 7.51
C VAL A 104 -5.48 5.61 8.40
N VAL A 105 -5.38 5.47 9.73
CA VAL A 105 -6.35 6.05 10.66
C VAL A 105 -6.32 7.58 10.64
N MET A 106 -5.14 8.20 10.54
CA MET A 106 -5.03 9.65 10.44
C MET A 106 -5.63 10.16 9.13
N GLU A 107 -5.37 9.46 8.04
CA GLU A 107 -5.90 9.78 6.72
C GLU A 107 -7.42 9.65 6.66
N GLU A 108 -8.00 8.58 7.21
CA GLU A 108 -9.46 8.40 7.29
C GLU A 108 -10.14 9.50 8.10
N LYS A 109 -9.57 9.89 9.24
CA LYS A 109 -10.09 11.00 10.06
C LYS A 109 -10.06 12.33 9.30
N LEU A 110 -8.98 12.56 8.55
CA LEU A 110 -8.87 13.74 7.70
C LEU A 110 -9.95 13.72 6.62
N LEU A 111 -10.15 12.59 5.95
CA LEU A 111 -11.18 12.43 4.92
C LEU A 111 -12.59 12.67 5.48
N GLU A 112 -12.91 12.11 6.65
CA GLU A 112 -14.18 12.35 7.35
C GLU A 112 -14.39 13.84 7.65
N SER A 113 -13.35 14.52 8.15
CA SER A 113 -13.42 15.96 8.44
C SER A 113 -13.70 16.79 7.19
N VAL A 114 -13.02 16.48 6.08
CA VAL A 114 -13.20 17.16 4.79
C VAL A 114 -14.60 16.91 4.24
N CYS A 115 -15.10 15.66 4.26
CA CYS A 115 -16.47 15.37 3.82
C CYS A 115 -17.49 16.18 4.61
N ARG A 116 -17.33 16.23 5.94
CA ARG A 116 -18.22 16.99 6.82
C ARG A 116 -18.20 18.48 6.54
N GLU A 117 -17.01 19.07 6.34
CA GLU A 117 -16.87 20.49 5.99
C GLU A 117 -17.46 20.82 4.62
N MET A 118 -17.37 19.89 3.66
CA MET A 118 -17.96 20.02 2.34
C MET A 118 -19.48 19.73 2.30
N GLY A 119 -20.08 19.35 3.43
CA GLY A 119 -21.50 18.95 3.49
C GLY A 119 -21.81 17.66 2.72
N LYS A 120 -20.81 16.81 2.47
CA LYS A 120 -20.97 15.49 1.86
C LYS A 120 -21.16 14.42 2.93
N GLU A 121 -21.93 13.39 2.60
CA GLU A 121 -22.03 12.20 3.43
C GLU A 121 -20.69 11.46 3.43
N TYR A 122 -20.21 11.10 4.62
CA TYR A 122 -19.01 10.31 4.78
C TYR A 122 -19.39 8.83 4.85
N GLU A 123 -18.86 8.04 3.92
CA GLU A 123 -18.99 6.59 3.96
C GLU A 123 -17.90 6.01 4.86
N ALA A 124 -18.30 5.35 5.95
CA ALA A 124 -17.37 4.70 6.84
C ALA A 124 -16.70 3.50 6.14
N TRP A 125 -15.38 3.41 6.24
CA TRP A 125 -14.61 2.31 5.70
C TRP A 125 -13.79 1.66 6.80
N SER A 126 -13.55 0.35 6.68
CA SER A 126 -12.74 -0.42 7.60
C SER A 126 -11.53 -1.00 6.89
N LEU A 127 -10.38 -0.90 7.54
CA LEU A 127 -9.13 -1.45 7.03
C LEU A 127 -9.26 -2.99 6.89
N PRO A 128 -9.01 -3.56 5.69
CA PRO A 128 -8.98 -5.01 5.48
C PRO A 128 -7.92 -5.72 6.32
N SER A 129 -7.88 -7.05 6.25
CA SER A 129 -6.80 -7.79 6.91
C SER A 129 -5.44 -7.38 6.35
N VAL A 130 -4.44 -7.21 7.21
CA VAL A 130 -3.11 -6.78 6.77
C VAL A 130 -2.09 -7.81 7.28
N ARG A 131 -1.13 -8.19 6.42
CA ARG A 131 -0.07 -9.15 6.73
C ARG A 131 1.27 -8.61 6.30
N ILE A 132 2.30 -8.86 7.09
CA ILE A 132 3.68 -8.53 6.70
C ILE A 132 4.33 -9.75 6.04
N ARG A 133 5.00 -9.50 4.91
CA ARG A 133 5.73 -10.53 4.15
C ARG A 133 7.05 -9.97 3.63
N SER A 134 8.07 -10.82 3.54
CA SER A 134 9.30 -10.44 2.83
C SER A 134 9.15 -10.75 1.33
N LYS A 135 9.73 -9.88 0.50
CA LYS A 135 9.91 -10.12 -0.94
C LYS A 135 11.06 -11.10 -1.12
N VAL A 136 10.82 -12.21 -1.81
CA VAL A 136 11.86 -13.20 -2.16
C VAL A 136 11.79 -13.54 -3.63
N ARG A 137 12.93 -13.92 -4.22
CA ARG A 137 12.93 -14.42 -5.60
C ARG A 137 12.37 -15.82 -5.62
N ARG A 138 11.51 -16.14 -6.59
CA ARG A 138 10.79 -17.43 -6.68
C ARG A 138 11.74 -18.64 -6.76
N GLU A 139 12.94 -18.43 -7.30
CA GLU A 139 14.03 -19.42 -7.35
C GLU A 139 14.53 -19.83 -5.95
N GLU A 140 14.42 -18.94 -4.95
CA GLU A 140 14.85 -19.16 -3.57
C GLU A 140 13.82 -19.93 -2.74
N VAL A 141 12.55 -19.93 -3.16
CA VAL A 141 11.45 -20.62 -2.47
C VAL A 141 11.47 -22.14 -2.72
N GLY A 142 12.07 -22.59 -3.83
CA GLY A 142 12.12 -24.00 -4.23
C GLY A 142 13.29 -24.82 -3.67
N SER A 143 14.21 -24.21 -2.89
CA SER A 143 15.41 -24.88 -2.36
C SER A 143 15.31 -25.26 -0.87
N ARG A 144 14.11 -25.38 -0.31
CA ARG A 144 13.90 -25.82 1.09
C ARG A 144 12.85 -26.92 1.18
#